data_AF-A0AAJ0HW42-F1
#
_entry.id   AF-A0AAJ0HW42-F1
#
_cell.length_a   1.000
_cell.length_b   1.000
_cell.length_c   1.000
_cell.angle_alpha   90.00
_cell.angle_beta   90.00
_cell.angle_gamma   90.00
#
_symmetry.space_group_name_H-M   'P 1'
#
loop_
_entity.id
_entity.type
_entity.pdbx_description
1 polymer ?
#
loop_
_entity_poly.entity_id
_entity_poly.type
_entity_poly.pdbx_seq_one_letter_code
_entity_poly.pdbx_strand_id
1 'polypeptide(L)'
;QRPFFLSEGILKAPLSHCWQSFKYPVLRRCRFEPETINWRVMVGYGSEGCIFRVRFGSEGPFAFWHSVPHPTPGGKELSWPLRDKCKTAAVLEKMRWAVADELITIRRNPSTPAEALRNVWAFSTKG
;
A
#
# COMPACT_ATOMS: atom_id res chain seq x y z
N GLN A 1 -19.26 -7.80 6.03
CA GLN A 1 -18.24 -7.21 6.93
C GLN A 1 -17.48 -6.17 6.13
N ARG A 2 -17.43 -4.90 6.57
CA ARG A 2 -16.58 -3.88 5.92
C ARG A 2 -15.11 -4.30 6.07
N PRO A 3 -14.29 -4.22 5.01
CA PRO A 3 -12.90 -4.60 5.12
C PRO A 3 -12.15 -3.71 6.12
N PHE A 4 -11.24 -4.29 6.89
CA PHE A 4 -10.54 -3.68 8.04
C PHE A 4 -9.84 -2.34 7.73
N PHE A 5 -9.49 -2.08 6.46
CA PHE A 5 -8.90 -0.80 6.04
C PHE A 5 -9.91 0.37 5.96
N LEU A 6 -11.20 0.07 6.06
CA LEU A 6 -12.29 1.03 6.25
C LEU A 6 -12.70 1.12 7.73
N SER A 7 -11.97 0.50 8.66
CA SER A 7 -12.27 0.61 10.08
C SER A 7 -11.98 2.02 10.59
N GLU A 8 -12.88 2.51 11.45
CA GLU A 8 -12.89 3.85 12.05
C GLU A 8 -11.71 4.10 13.02
N GLY A 9 -10.92 3.08 13.32
CA GLY A 9 -9.78 3.17 14.23
C GLY A 9 -8.64 4.00 13.65
N ILE A 10 -8.60 5.29 13.97
CA ILE A 10 -7.48 6.16 13.63
C ILE A 10 -6.21 5.64 14.31
N LEU A 11 -5.26 5.13 13.53
CA LEU A 11 -3.89 4.89 14.02
C LEU A 11 -3.21 6.24 14.30
N LYS A 12 -3.37 6.75 15.53
CA LYS A 12 -2.74 7.97 16.05
C LYS A 12 -1.35 7.73 16.69
N ALA A 13 -1.03 6.49 17.05
CA ALA A 13 0.23 6.13 17.70
C ALA A 13 1.35 5.84 16.67
N PRO A 14 2.63 6.02 17.02
CA PRO A 14 3.73 5.51 16.19
C PRO A 14 3.48 4.02 15.91
N LEU A 15 3.52 3.67 14.64
CA LEU A 15 3.27 2.30 14.21
C LEU A 15 4.32 1.42 14.87
N SER A 16 3.90 0.35 15.56
CA SER A 16 4.86 -0.59 16.13
C SER A 16 5.88 -1.00 15.07
N HIS A 17 7.16 -0.84 15.42
CA HIS A 17 8.30 -1.22 14.60
C HIS A 17 8.66 -2.70 14.81
N CYS A 18 7.81 -3.51 15.45
CA CYS A 18 8.07 -4.94 15.54
C CYS A 18 7.90 -5.64 14.18
N TRP A 19 8.66 -6.71 13.96
CA TRP A 19 8.64 -7.47 12.70
C TRP A 19 7.25 -7.96 12.27
N GLN A 20 6.41 -8.37 13.22
CA GLN A 20 5.01 -8.75 12.94
C GLN A 20 4.23 -7.63 12.25
N SER A 21 4.51 -6.38 12.58
CA SER A 21 3.84 -5.22 12.00
C SER A 21 4.35 -4.85 10.61
N PHE A 22 5.47 -5.43 10.16
CA PHE A 22 5.93 -5.38 8.77
C PHE A 22 5.35 -6.53 7.94
N LYS A 23 5.19 -7.71 8.54
CA LYS A 23 4.51 -8.86 7.92
C LYS A 23 3.02 -8.61 7.69
N TYR A 24 2.37 -7.93 8.64
CA TYR A 24 0.94 -7.62 8.60
C TYR A 24 0.75 -6.11 8.84
N PRO A 25 1.10 -5.27 7.85
CA PRO A 25 1.01 -3.83 8.01
C PRO A 25 -0.46 -3.43 8.15
N VAL A 26 -0.77 -2.75 9.26
CA VAL A 26 -2.09 -2.16 9.44
C VAL A 26 -2.19 -0.96 8.50
N LEU A 27 -3.23 -0.98 7.67
CA LEU A 27 -3.50 0.11 6.74
C LEU A 27 -4.05 1.30 7.54
N ARG A 28 -3.43 2.48 7.38
CA ARG A 28 -4.04 3.72 7.86
C ARG A 28 -5.35 3.95 7.10
N ARG A 29 -6.28 4.67 7.74
CA ARG A 29 -7.49 5.16 7.07
C ARG A 29 -7.08 5.92 5.80
N CYS A 30 -7.68 5.53 4.67
CA CYS A 30 -7.55 6.29 3.44
C CYS A 30 -8.05 7.71 3.71
N ARG A 31 -7.21 8.73 3.47
CA ARG A 31 -7.60 10.13 3.65
C ARG A 31 -8.63 10.58 2.61
N PHE A 32 -8.65 9.88 1.47
CA PHE A 32 -9.66 10.06 0.45
C PHE A 32 -10.89 9.24 0.78
N GLU A 33 -12.07 9.80 0.56
CA GLU A 33 -13.34 9.07 0.60
C GLU A 33 -13.46 8.24 -0.69
N PRO A 34 -13.26 6.90 -0.64
CA PRO A 34 -13.20 6.11 -1.86
C PRO A 34 -14.52 6.14 -2.65
N GLU A 35 -15.64 6.40 -1.98
CA GLU A 35 -16.96 6.56 -2.62
C GLU A 35 -17.04 7.81 -3.52
N THR A 36 -16.16 8.78 -3.31
CA THR A 36 -16.13 10.05 -4.07
C THR A 36 -15.20 10.01 -5.29
N ILE A 37 -14.67 8.84 -5.63
CA ILE A 37 -13.73 8.70 -6.74
C ILE A 37 -14.40 9.05 -8.07
N ASN A 38 -13.88 10.07 -8.74
CA ASN A 38 -14.27 10.47 -10.08
C ASN A 38 -13.19 10.02 -11.06
N TRP A 39 -13.47 8.95 -11.80
CA TRP A 39 -12.59 8.43 -12.84
C TRP A 39 -12.69 9.31 -14.09
N ARG A 40 -11.55 9.84 -14.57
CA ARG A 40 -11.52 10.68 -15.77
C ARG A 40 -11.02 9.93 -16.99
N VAL A 41 -9.70 9.96 -17.20
CA VAL A 41 -9.06 9.45 -18.43
C VAL A 41 -8.02 8.40 -18.07
N MET A 42 -7.95 7.32 -18.84
CA MET A 42 -6.85 6.37 -18.75
C MET A 42 -5.58 7.06 -19.25
N VAL A 43 -4.54 7.10 -18.42
CA VAL A 43 -3.25 7.73 -18.74
C VAL A 43 -2.18 6.73 -19.17
N GLY A 44 -2.42 5.44 -18.95
CA GLY A 44 -1.54 4.37 -19.40
C GLY A 44 -2.01 3.00 -18.95
N TYR A 45 -1.40 1.95 -19.49
CA TYR A 45 -1.67 0.57 -19.12
C TYR A 45 -0.41 -0.28 -19.18
N GLY A 46 -0.42 -1.41 -18.49
CA GLY A 46 0.59 -2.46 -18.53
C GLY A 46 -0.07 -3.83 -18.33
N SER A 47 0.74 -4.90 -18.32
CA SER A 47 0.24 -6.28 -18.17
C SER A 47 -0.61 -6.50 -16.91
N GLU A 48 -0.33 -5.74 -15.86
CA GLU A 48 -0.99 -5.88 -14.55
C GLU A 48 -2.19 -4.95 -14.37
N GLY A 49 -2.45 -3.99 -15.26
CA GLY A 49 -3.59 -3.09 -15.13
C GLY A 49 -3.42 -1.71 -15.77
N CYS A 50 -4.34 -0.81 -15.47
CA CYS A 50 -4.43 0.52 -16.06
C CYS A 50 -4.24 1.62 -15.02
N ILE A 51 -3.66 2.74 -15.42
CA ILE A 51 -3.58 3.96 -14.63
C ILE A 51 -4.60 4.93 -15.17
N PHE A 52 -5.41 5.50 -14.29
CA PHE A 52 -6.40 6.52 -14.58
C PHE A 52 -6.05 7.82 -13.89
N ARG A 53 -6.35 8.95 -14.52
CA ARG A 53 -6.44 10.23 -13.85
C ARG A 53 -7.76 10.26 -13.09
N VAL A 54 -7.71 10.43 -11.77
CA VAL A 54 -8.89 10.48 -10.90
C VAL A 54 -8.93 11.74 -10.06
N ARG A 55 -10.08 12.04 -9.49
CA ARG A 55 -10.27 12.96 -8.36
C ARG A 55 -10.98 12.24 -7.24
N PHE A 56 -10.82 12.72 -6.01
CA PHE A 56 -11.60 12.28 -4.85
C PHE A 56 -12.38 13.51 -4.35
N GLY A 57 -13.68 13.56 -4.64
CA GLY A 57 -14.46 14.77 -4.44
C GLY A 57 -13.88 15.95 -5.22
N SER A 58 -13.50 17.02 -4.51
CA SER A 58 -12.82 18.19 -5.08
C SER A 58 -11.30 18.07 -5.15
N GLU A 59 -10.69 17.05 -4.53
CA GLU A 59 -9.24 16.86 -4.50
C GLU A 59 -8.69 16.15 -5.74
N GLY A 60 -7.51 16.58 -6.20
CA GLY A 60 -6.79 16.01 -7.33
C GLY A 60 -6.46 17.01 -8.43
N PRO A 61 -6.03 16.55 -9.62
CA PRO A 61 -6.04 15.16 -10.09
C PRO A 61 -4.91 14.29 -9.54
N PHE A 62 -5.18 13.00 -9.38
CA PHE A 62 -4.21 11.96 -9.02
C PHE A 62 -4.10 10.91 -10.11
N ALA A 63 -2.96 10.22 -10.19
CA ALA A 63 -2.82 8.99 -10.96
C ALA A 63 -3.21 7.81 -10.06
N PHE A 64 -4.23 7.06 -10.47
CA PHE A 64 -4.75 5.94 -9.70
C PHE A 64 -4.70 4.67 -10.55
N TRP A 65 -4.02 3.66 -10.02
CA TRP A 65 -3.91 2.38 -10.69
C TRP A 65 -5.10 1.48 -10.32
N HIS A 66 -5.64 0.80 -11.32
CA HIS A 66 -6.75 -0.13 -11.18
C HIS A 66 -6.45 -1.39 -12.00
N SER A 67 -6.52 -2.56 -11.36
CA SER A 67 -6.62 -3.81 -12.10
C SER A 67 -8.00 -3.81 -12.74
N VAL A 68 -8.08 -3.52 -14.03
CA VAL A 68 -9.35 -3.67 -14.75
C VAL A 68 -9.70 -5.15 -14.64
N PRO A 69 -10.82 -5.55 -14.00
CA PRO A 69 -11.28 -6.90 -14.22
C PRO A 69 -11.70 -6.93 -15.69
N HIS A 70 -11.28 -7.94 -16.45
CA HIS A 70 -12.25 -8.47 -17.39
C HIS A 70 -13.41 -8.95 -16.50
N PRO A 71 -14.62 -8.35 -16.56
CA PRO A 71 -15.75 -8.92 -15.85
C PRO A 71 -16.09 -10.20 -16.62
N THR A 72 -15.47 -11.32 -16.26
CA THR A 72 -16.03 -12.62 -16.63
C THR A 72 -17.34 -12.76 -15.87
N PRO A 73 -18.47 -13.02 -16.54
CA PRO A 73 -19.71 -13.34 -15.84
C PRO A 73 -19.45 -14.54 -14.92
N GLY A 74 -19.52 -14.32 -13.60
CA GLY A 74 -19.22 -15.34 -12.58
C GLY A 74 -17.79 -15.36 -12.02
N GLY A 75 -16.91 -14.44 -12.43
CA GLY A 75 -15.59 -14.29 -11.84
C GLY A 75 -15.66 -13.69 -10.43
N LYS A 76 -15.16 -14.43 -9.42
CA LYS A 76 -14.98 -13.88 -8.07
C LYS A 76 -14.15 -12.60 -8.17
N GLU A 77 -14.53 -11.58 -7.41
CA GLU A 77 -13.84 -10.30 -7.25
C GLU A 77 -12.45 -10.56 -6.61
N LEU A 78 -11.52 -11.04 -7.43
CA LEU A 78 -10.25 -11.60 -6.99
C LEU A 78 -9.22 -10.48 -6.95
N SER A 79 -8.84 -10.14 -5.71
CA SER A 79 -7.87 -9.11 -5.35
C SER A 79 -8.41 -7.70 -5.47
N TRP A 80 -8.35 -6.95 -4.36
CA TRP A 80 -8.39 -5.49 -4.35
C TRP A 80 -6.93 -5.04 -4.40
N PRO A 81 -6.31 -4.82 -5.56
CA PRO A 81 -4.89 -4.52 -5.56
C PRO A 81 -4.58 -3.11 -5.05
N LEU A 82 -5.59 -2.25 -4.86
CA LEU A 82 -5.49 -1.11 -3.96
C LEU A 82 -5.06 -1.52 -2.55
N ARG A 83 -5.61 -2.61 -2.00
CA ARG A 83 -5.24 -3.13 -0.68
C ARG A 83 -3.76 -3.49 -0.64
N ASP A 84 -3.24 -4.15 -1.67
CA ASP A 84 -1.83 -4.56 -1.70
C ASP A 84 -0.89 -3.37 -1.90
N LYS A 85 -1.24 -2.40 -2.75
CA LYS A 85 -0.50 -1.13 -2.87
C LYS A 85 -0.52 -0.33 -1.56
N CYS A 86 -1.66 -0.31 -0.86
CA CYS A 86 -1.77 0.32 0.46
C CYS A 86 -0.90 -0.39 1.50
N LYS A 87 -0.77 -1.73 1.46
CA LYS A 87 0.14 -2.47 2.36
C LYS A 87 1.59 -2.07 2.08
N THR A 88 1.98 -1.99 0.81
CA THR A 88 3.33 -1.51 0.44
C THR A 88 3.57 -0.08 0.93
N ALA A 89 2.60 0.82 0.73
CA ALA A 89 2.70 2.20 1.22
C ALA A 89 2.85 2.26 2.75
N ALA A 90 2.09 1.45 3.49
CA ALA A 90 2.19 1.36 4.95
C ALA A 90 3.56 0.84 5.43
N VAL A 91 4.16 -0.12 4.71
CA VAL A 91 5.53 -0.60 4.99
C VAL A 91 6.57 0.49 4.71
N LEU A 92 6.48 1.18 3.57
CA LEU A 92 7.39 2.27 3.21
C LEU A 92 7.32 3.43 4.22
N GLU A 93 6.11 3.75 4.70
CA GLU A 93 5.95 4.77 5.73
C GLU A 93 6.68 4.39 7.02
N LYS A 94 6.56 3.13 7.47
CA LYS A 94 7.29 2.63 8.65
C LYS A 94 8.81 2.70 8.48
N MET A 95 9.31 2.32 7.31
CA MET A 95 10.74 2.43 6.99
C MET A 95 11.22 3.87 7.05
N ARG A 96 10.42 4.82 6.54
CA ARG A 96 10.72 6.25 6.60
C ARG A 96 10.83 6.77 8.04
N TRP A 97 10.00 6.29 8.96
CA TRP A 97 10.12 6.63 10.37
C TRP A 97 11.37 6.01 11.00
N ALA A 98 11.68 4.75 10.69
CA ALA A 98 12.83 4.06 11.27
C ALA A 98 14.17 4.72 10.87
N VAL A 99 14.32 5.15 9.61
CA VAL A 99 15.55 5.87 9.16
C VAL A 99 15.68 7.28 9.73
N ALA A 100 14.61 7.87 10.25
CA ALA A 100 14.66 9.17 10.91
C ALA A 100 15.16 9.06 12.35
N ASP A 101 15.04 7.87 12.94
CA ASP A 101 15.42 7.58 14.33
C ASP A 101 16.81 6.95 14.41
N GLU A 102 17.13 6.01 13.50
CA GLU A 102 18.34 5.20 13.57
C GLU A 102 19.02 5.01 12.20
N LEU A 103 20.34 4.78 12.22
CA LEU A 103 21.10 4.41 11.03
C LEU A 103 20.85 2.93 10.68
N ILE A 104 20.19 2.69 9.56
CA ILE A 104 19.83 1.35 9.09
C ILE A 104 20.79 0.89 7.99
N THR A 105 21.44 -0.25 8.20
CA THR A 105 22.32 -0.88 7.21
C THR A 105 21.56 -1.91 6.38
N ILE A 106 21.56 -1.74 5.06
CA ILE A 106 20.91 -2.66 4.13
C ILE A 106 21.91 -3.24 3.12
N ARG A 107 21.60 -4.41 2.56
CA ARG A 107 22.33 -4.96 1.42
C ARG A 107 21.92 -4.21 0.15
N ARG A 108 22.87 -3.54 -0.50
CA ARG A 108 22.61 -2.68 -1.68
C ARG A 108 22.04 -3.44 -2.89
N ASN A 109 22.42 -4.71 -3.07
CA ASN A 109 21.99 -5.53 -4.19
C ASN A 109 21.51 -6.91 -3.69
N PRO A 110 20.30 -7.02 -3.14
CA PRO A 110 19.75 -8.31 -2.73
C PRO A 110 19.39 -9.13 -3.97
N SER A 111 20.00 -10.30 -4.15
CA SER A 111 19.76 -11.18 -5.31
C SER A 111 18.76 -12.28 -5.03
N THR A 112 18.33 -12.45 -3.78
CA THR A 112 17.36 -13.47 -3.37
C THR A 112 16.20 -12.87 -2.57
N PRO A 113 15.01 -13.50 -2.60
CA PRO A 113 13.88 -13.07 -1.77
C PRO A 113 14.21 -13.01 -0.28
N ALA A 114 15.04 -13.95 0.21
CA ALA A 114 15.50 -13.95 1.59
C ALA A 114 16.39 -12.74 1.93
N GLU A 115 17.24 -12.30 1.00
CA GLU A 115 18.04 -11.07 1.18
C GLU A 115 17.19 -9.81 1.16
N ALA A 116 16.23 -9.73 0.24
CA ALA A 116 15.28 -8.63 0.22
C ALA A 116 14.48 -8.58 1.52
N LEU A 117 14.03 -9.74 2.03
CA LEU A 117 13.32 -9.83 3.30
C LEU A 117 14.19 -9.41 4.49
N ARG A 118 15.49 -9.75 4.48
CA ARG A 118 16.46 -9.27 5.49
C ARG A 118 16.61 -7.75 5.47
N ASN A 119 16.61 -7.12 4.30
CA ASN A 119 16.60 -5.66 4.22
C ASN A 119 15.31 -5.08 4.83
N VAL A 120 14.14 -5.69 4.60
CA VAL A 120 12.89 -5.23 5.23
C VAL A 120 12.91 -5.44 6.72
N TRP A 121 13.48 -6.57 7.17
CA TRP A 121 13.66 -6.87 8.59
C TRP A 121 14.46 -5.75 9.26
N ALA A 122 15.53 -5.25 8.60
CA ALA A 122 16.47 -4.21 9.06
C ALA A 122 15.83 -2.90 9.58
N PHE A 123 14.55 -2.68 9.30
CA PHE A 123 13.77 -1.52 9.75
C PHE A 123 12.92 -1.81 10.99
N SER A 124 13.05 -3.00 11.55
CA SER A 124 12.30 -3.45 12.72
C SER A 124 13.14 -3.33 13.98
N THR A 125 12.50 -3.29 15.14
CA THR A 125 13.23 -3.23 16.43
C THR A 125 14.10 -4.46 16.72
N LYS A 126 14.03 -5.51 15.91
CA LYS A 126 14.75 -6.78 16.11
C LYS A 126 15.93 -6.98 15.16
N GLY A 127 16.18 -6.01 14.27
CA GLY A 127 17.18 -6.12 13.21
C GLY A 127 16.51 -5.72 11.94
#